data_AF-A0A6V7GXW1-F1
#
_entry.id   AF-A0A6V7GXW1-F1
#
_cell.length_a   1.000
_cell.length_b   1.000
_cell.length_c   1.000
_cell.angle_alpha   90.00
_cell.angle_beta   90.00
_cell.angle_gamma   90.00
#
_symmetry.space_group_name_H-M   'P 1'
#
loop_
_entity.id
_entity.type
_entity.pdbx_description
1 polymer ?
#
loop_
_entity_poly.entity_id
_entity_poly.type
_entity_poly.pdbx_seq_one_letter_code
_entity_poly.pdbx_strand_id
1 'polypeptide(L)' 'GAPKLSSKIIIFRDVDSKSNSILGEFATEVTVDNTSYLMTIHLVSDILIQHALIVSRDFLTTLN' A
#
# COMPACT_ATOMS: atom_id res chain seq x y z
N GLY A 1 -10.42 -15.86 -5.64
CA GLY A 1 -9.90 -16.00 -4.27
C GLY A 1 -9.55 -14.63 -3.77
N ALA A 2 -9.97 -14.26 -2.56
CA ALA A 2 -9.61 -12.96 -1.99
C ALA A 2 -8.13 -12.96 -1.53
N PRO A 3 -7.40 -11.85 -1.66
CA PRO A 3 -6.04 -11.74 -1.12
C PRO A 3 -6.05 -12.02 0.38
N LYS A 4 -5.08 -12.82 0.84
CA LYS A 4 -4.94 -13.13 2.27
C LYS A 4 -4.29 -11.94 2.97
N LEU A 5 -5.01 -11.32 3.90
CA LEU A 5 -4.46 -10.28 4.75
C LEU A 5 -3.46 -10.89 5.74
N SER A 6 -2.24 -10.38 5.72
CA SER A 6 -1.22 -10.67 6.71
C SER A 6 -1.18 -9.55 7.74
N SER A 7 -1.47 -9.87 9.00
CA SER A 7 -1.33 -8.94 10.11
C SER A 7 0.16 -8.77 10.45
N LYS A 8 0.80 -7.79 9.79
CA LYS A 8 2.12 -7.28 10.19
C LYS A 8 1.96 -5.84 10.62
N ILE A 9 2.27 -5.57 11.88
CA ILE A 9 2.38 -4.20 12.38
C ILE A 9 3.74 -3.69 11.93
N ILE A 10 3.74 -2.88 10.89
CA ILE A 10 4.93 -2.16 10.43
C ILE A 10 4.71 -0.68 10.77
N ILE A 11 5.67 -0.11 11.48
CA ILE A 11 5.66 1.30 11.87
C ILE A 11 6.42 2.08 10.80
N PHE A 12 5.76 3.03 10.14
CA PHE A 12 6.43 3.95 9.23
C PHE A 12 6.60 5.29 9.93
N ARG A 13 7.81 5.87 9.81
CA ARG A 13 8.03 7.28 10.15
C ARG A 13 7.61 8.11 8.96
N ASP A 14 6.49 8.80 9.12
CA ASP A 14 6.20 9.96 8.28
C ASP A 14 6.98 11.19 8.80
N VAL A 15 7.06 12.23 7.97
CA VAL A 15 7.75 13.50 8.28
C VAL A 15 7.10 14.19 9.48
N ASP A 16 5.81 13.94 9.70
CA ASP A 16 5.10 14.37 10.90
C ASP A 16 5.09 13.23 11.92
N SER A 17 5.62 13.52 13.11
CA SER A 17 5.97 12.63 14.23
C SER A 17 4.89 11.69 14.80
N LYS A 18 3.75 11.51 14.12
CA LYS A 18 2.70 10.56 14.52
C LYS A 18 3.03 9.18 13.97
N SER A 19 3.12 8.21 14.88
CA SER A 19 3.36 6.80 14.55
C SER A 19 2.20 6.27 13.71
N ASN A 20 2.40 6.16 12.40
CA ASN A 20 1.43 5.55 11.49
C ASN A 20 1.60 4.04 11.53
N SER A 21 0.60 3.33 12.07
CA SER A 21 0.60 1.87 12.13
C SER A 21 -0.06 1.26 10.90
N ILE A 22 0.65 0.34 10.25
CA ILE A 22 0.04 -0.59 9.30
C ILE A 22 -0.84 -1.57 10.06
N LEU A 23 -2.09 -1.71 9.60
CA LEU A 23 -3.07 -2.69 10.07
C LEU A 23 -2.84 -4.07 9.45
N GLY A 24 -2.27 -4.11 8.25
CA GLY A 24 -1.80 -5.32 7.60
C GLY A 24 -1.35 -5.09 6.16
N GLU A 25 -0.89 -6.15 5.51
CA GLU A 25 -0.46 -6.13 4.12
C GLU A 25 -1.08 -7.29 3.34
N PHE A 26 -1.28 -7.09 2.04
CA PHE A 26 -1.63 -8.17 1.12
C PHE A 26 -0.99 -7.94 -0.25
N ALA A 27 -0.66 -9.03 -0.94
CA ALA A 27 -0.20 -8.97 -2.32
C ALA A 27 -1.39 -9.12 -3.28
N THR A 28 -1.44 -8.30 -4.32
CA THR A 28 -2.44 -8.39 -5.39
C THR A 28 -1.82 -8.01 -6.73
N GLU A 29 -2.33 -8.59 -7.80
CA GLU A 29 -2.06 -8.10 -9.15
C GLU A 29 -2.91 -6.85 -9.41
N VAL A 30 -2.28 -5.84 -10.00
CA VAL A 30 -2.95 -4.64 -10.51
C VAL A 30 -2.57 -4.47 -11.97
N THR A 31 -3.57 -4.33 -12.81
CA THR A 31 -3.38 -4.14 -14.24
C THR A 31 -3.48 -2.65 -14.59
N VAL A 32 -2.45 -2.12 -15.25
CA VAL A 32 -2.39 -0.76 -15.80
C VAL A 32 -2.00 -0.91 -17.27
N ASP A 33 -2.77 -0.31 -18.18
CA ASP A 33 -2.51 -0.36 -19.63
C ASP A 33 -2.20 -1.78 -20.15
N ASN A 34 -3.03 -2.74 -19.78
CA ASN A 34 -2.92 -4.17 -20.11
C ASN A 34 -1.66 -4.88 -19.57
N THR A 35 -0.87 -4.22 -18.72
CA THR A 35 0.29 -4.81 -18.05
C THR A 35 -0.04 -5.08 -16.59
N SER A 36 0.18 -6.32 -16.13
CA SER A 36 -0.09 -6.72 -14.75
C SER A 36 1.16 -6.60 -13.90
N TYR A 37 1.02 -5.93 -12.76
CA TYR A 37 2.07 -5.74 -11.77
C TYR A 37 1.67 -6.40 -10.46
N LEU A 38 2.54 -7.24 -9.90
CA LEU A 38 2.36 -7.76 -8.56
C LEU A 38 2.75 -6.69 -7.54
N MET A 39 1.78 -6.17 -6.81
CA MET A 39 1.98 -5.12 -5.80
C MET A 39 1.66 -5.64 -4.40
N THR A 40 2.46 -5.23 -3.42
CA THR A 40 2.13 -5.36 -1.99
C THR A 40 1.43 -4.09 -1.53
N ILE A 41 0.16 -4.23 -1.14
CA ILE A 41 -0.65 -3.13 -0.60
C ILE A 41 -0.60 -3.19 0.93
N HIS A 42 -0.37 -2.03 1.51
CA HIS A 42 -0.29 -1.79 2.93
C HIS A 42 -1.57 -1.07 3.39
N LEU A 43 -2.32 -1.70 4.31
CA LEU A 43 -3.49 -1.10 4.93
C LEU A 43 -3.06 -0.26 6.13
N VAL A 44 -3.51 0.97 6.19
CA VAL A 44 -3.31 1.87 7.33
C VAL A 44 -4.65 2.35 7.88
N SER A 45 -4.65 2.86 9.11
CA SER A 45 -5.85 3.43 9.72
C SER A 45 -6.40 4.60 8.90
N ASP A 46 -7.72 4.63 8.71
CA ASP A 46 -8.48 5.65 7.98
C ASP A 46 -8.30 7.07 8.55
N ILE A 47 -7.98 7.17 9.84
CA ILE A 47 -7.63 8.42 10.53
C ILE A 47 -6.47 9.16 9.83
N LEU A 48 -5.63 8.45 9.07
CA LEU A 48 -4.37 8.96 8.55
C LEU A 48 -4.40 9.35 7.07
N ILE A 49 -5.42 8.96 6.29
CA ILE A 49 -5.40 9.17 4.84
C ILE A 49 -6.75 9.69 4.31
N GLN A 50 -6.71 10.83 3.60
CA GLN A 50 -7.86 11.42 2.89
C GLN A 50 -8.20 10.73 1.55
N HIS A 51 -7.31 9.87 1.06
CA HIS A 51 -7.40 9.13 -0.20
C HIS A 51 -7.60 7.62 0.01
N ALA A 52 -8.41 6.97 -0.81
CA ALA A 52 -8.66 5.53 -0.68
C ALA A 52 -7.44 4.65 -1.03
N LEU A 53 -6.48 5.17 -1.82
CA LEU A 53 -5.26 4.48 -2.23
C LEU A 53 -4.15 5.50 -2.50
N ILE A 54 -2.96 5.25 -1.95
CA ILE A 54 -1.74 5.99 -2.29
C ILE A 54 -0.79 5.03 -3.00
N VAL A 55 -0.32 5.43 -4.17
CA VAL A 55 0.68 4.69 -4.95
C VAL A 55 2.00 5.44 -4.88
N SER A 56 3.07 4.77 -4.46
CA SER A 56 4.39 5.40 -4.35
C SER A 56 4.93 5.79 -5.73
N ARG A 57 5.70 6.87 -5.77
CA ARG A 57 6.33 7.35 -7.01
C ARG A 57 7.25 6.29 -7.62
N ASP A 58 7.90 5.48 -6.79
CA ASP A 58 8.78 4.41 -7.24
C ASP A 58 8.04 3.40 -8.12
N PHE A 59 6.78 3.06 -7.78
CA PHE A 59 5.94 2.22 -8.65
C PHE A 59 5.69 2.88 -10.01
N LEU A 60 5.40 4.19 -10.03
CA LEU A 60 5.18 4.92 -11.29
C LEU A 60 6.41 4.88 -12.20
N THR A 61 7.63 4.78 -11.66
CA THR A 61 8.85 4.64 -12.49
C THR A 61 9.01 3.26 -13.13
N THR A 62 8.32 2.24 -12.60
CA THR A 62 8.31 0.88 -13.17
C THR A 62 7.31 0.72 -14.31
N LEU A 63 6.48 1.73 -14.56
CA LEU A 63 5.54 1.80 -15.69
C LEU A 63 6.18 2.37 -16.98
N ASN A 64 7.49 2.64 -16.97
CA ASN A 64 8.25 3.17 -18.11
C ASN A 64 8.53 2.11 -19.19
#